data_AF-A0A522RQB8-F1
#
_entry.id   AF-A0A522RQB8-F1
#
_cell.length_a   1.000
_cell.length_b   1.000
_cell.length_c   1.000
_cell.angle_alpha   90.00
_cell.angle_beta   90.00
_cell.angle_gamma   90.00
#
_symmetry.space_group_name_H-M   'P 1'
#
loop_
_entity.id
_entity.type
_entity.pdbx_description
1 polymer ?
#
loop_
_entity_poly.entity_id
_entity_poly.type
_entity_poly.pdbx_seq_one_letter_code
_entity_poly.pdbx_strand_id
1 'polypeptide(L)' 'MALQMRSECERCHAKTPPADAAYICVHECTFCAQCADSLQHVCPNCGGELVRRPRPAPGDA' A
#
# COMPACT_ATOMS: atom_id res chain seq x y z
N MET A 1 17.22 10.43 -15.01
CA MET A 1 16.23 10.69 -13.95
C MET A 1 15.31 9.47 -13.91
N ALA A 2 15.62 8.49 -13.07
CA ALA A 2 14.88 7.22 -13.07
C ALA A 2 13.55 7.42 -12.34
N LEU A 3 12.45 7.19 -13.05
CA LEU A 3 11.09 7.17 -12.51
C LEU A 3 11.01 5.97 -11.57
N GLN A 4 11.25 6.19 -10.27
CA GLN A 4 11.29 5.13 -9.29
C GLN A 4 9.86 4.67 -9.04
N MET A 5 9.49 3.52 -9.62
CA MET A 5 8.20 2.89 -9.42
C MET A 5 8.09 2.53 -7.94
N ARG A 6 7.41 3.37 -7.15
CA ARG A 6 7.33 3.26 -5.68
C ARG A 6 6.43 2.09 -5.31
N SER A 7 7.00 0.89 -5.37
CA SER A 7 6.46 -0.35 -4.80
C SER A 7 6.98 -0.53 -3.37
N GLU A 8 7.01 0.56 -2.61
CA GLU A 8 7.71 0.66 -1.33
C GLU A 8 6.74 1.18 -0.27
N CYS A 9 6.79 0.63 0.93
CA CYS A 9 5.98 1.11 2.06
C CYS A 9 6.32 2.56 2.40
N GLU A 10 5.35 3.46 2.51
CA GLU A 10 5.62 4.87 2.87
C GLU A 10 6.18 5.07 4.28
N ARG A 11 6.03 4.06 5.17
CA ARG A 11 6.52 4.14 6.54
C ARG A 11 7.96 3.63 6.72
N CYS A 12 8.26 2.47 6.14
CA CYS A 12 9.55 1.80 6.32
C CYS A 12 10.38 1.69 5.05
N HIS A 13 9.84 2.15 3.91
CA HIS A 13 10.48 2.09 2.59
C HIS A 13 10.88 0.67 2.16
N ALA A 14 10.30 -0.35 2.79
CA ALA A 14 10.52 -1.73 2.42
C ALA A 14 9.79 -2.05 1.10
N LYS A 15 10.42 -2.86 0.25
CA LYS A 15 9.79 -3.39 -0.96
C LYS A 15 8.55 -4.19 -0.59
N THR A 16 7.39 -3.72 -1.02
CA THR A 16 6.14 -4.48 -0.89
C THR A 16 6.00 -5.42 -2.08
N PRO A 17 5.67 -6.70 -1.88
CA PRO A 17 5.45 -7.63 -2.97
C PRO A 17 4.24 -7.18 -3.82
N PRO A 18 4.28 -7.34 -5.15
CA PRO A 18 3.31 -6.74 -6.07
C PRO A 18 1.89 -7.34 -6.01
N ALA A 19 1.69 -8.48 -5.35
CA ALA A 19 0.50 -9.31 -5.60
C ALA A 19 -0.57 -9.32 -4.50
N ASP A 20 -0.24 -9.37 -3.19
CA ASP A 20 -1.29 -9.69 -2.19
C ASP A 20 -1.07 -9.15 -0.76
N ALA A 21 0.11 -8.63 -0.41
CA ALA A 21 0.44 -8.25 0.97
C ALA A 21 0.67 -6.74 1.17
N ALA A 22 0.22 -5.92 0.22
CA ALA A 22 0.25 -4.47 0.32
C ALA A 22 -1.13 -3.93 0.74
N TYR A 23 -1.13 -2.98 1.66
CA TYR A 23 -2.30 -2.24 2.08
C TYR A 23 -2.25 -0.86 1.46
N ILE A 24 -3.39 -0.36 1.00
CA ILE A 24 -3.53 0.94 0.36
C ILE A 24 -4.68 1.72 1.00
N CYS A 25 -4.54 3.04 1.12
CA CYS A 25 -5.64 3.91 1.56
C CYS A 25 -6.35 4.56 0.35
N VAL A 26 -7.44 5.30 0.62
CA VAL A 26 -8.18 6.08 -0.40
C VAL A 26 -7.35 7.14 -1.12
N HIS A 27 -6.27 7.63 -0.49
CA HIS A 27 -5.31 8.58 -1.08
C HIS A 27 -4.10 7.89 -1.70
N GLU A 28 -4.19 6.59 -1.97
CA GLU A 28 -3.15 5.81 -2.65
C GLU A 28 -1.82 5.65 -1.88
N CYS A 29 -1.79 5.96 -0.57
CA CYS A 29 -0.64 5.63 0.28
C CYS A 29 -0.52 4.11 0.43
N THR A 30 0.67 3.56 0.18
CA THR A 30 0.93 2.11 0.23
C THR A 30 1.74 1.75 1.47
N PHE A 31 1.30 0.73 2.21
CA PHE A 31 1.96 0.20 3.40
C PHE A 31 2.10 -1.31 3.33
N CYS A 32 3.18 -1.85 3.92
CA CYS A 32 3.34 -3.29 4.07
C CYS A 32 2.43 -3.84 5.19
N ALA A 33 2.14 -5.14 5.15
CA ALA A 33 1.31 -5.80 6.15
C ALA A 33 1.75 -5.55 7.60
N GLN A 34 3.07 -5.56 7.88
CA GLN A 34 3.59 -5.24 9.22
C GLN A 34 3.29 -3.80 9.66
N CYS A 35 3.44 -2.84 8.75
CA CYS A 35 3.15 -1.45 9.07
C CYS A 35 1.65 -1.24 9.26
N ALA A 36 0.82 -1.82 8.40
CA ALA A 36 -0.63 -1.75 8.50
C ALA A 36 -1.12 -2.38 9.82
N ASP A 37 -0.60 -3.53 10.22
CA ASP A 37 -0.91 -4.18 11.50
C ASP A 37 -0.51 -3.31 12.71
N SER A 38 0.72 -2.77 12.70
CA SER A 38 1.18 -1.84 13.74
C SER A 38 0.39 -0.53 13.80
N LEU A 39 -0.24 -0.14 12.69
CA LEU A 39 -1.09 1.05 12.56
C LEU A 39 -2.57 0.72 12.78
N GLN A 40 -2.91 -0.53 13.14
CA GLN A 40 -4.29 -1.01 13.30
C GLN A 40 -5.16 -0.76 12.05
N HIS A 41 -4.55 -0.90 10.87
CA HIS A 41 -5.16 -0.57 9.57
C HIS A 41 -5.64 0.88 9.46
N VAL A 42 -4.99 1.84 10.14
CA VAL A 42 -5.28 3.27 9.99
C VAL A 42 -4.10 3.98 9.35
N CYS A 43 -4.34 4.70 8.26
CA CYS A 43 -3.29 5.47 7.59
C CYS A 43 -2.90 6.68 8.45
N PRO A 44 -1.63 6.83 8.87
CA PRO A 44 -1.19 7.98 9.68
C PRO A 44 -1.09 9.27 8.85
N ASN A 45 -0.94 9.16 7.53
CA ASN A 45 -0.86 10.32 6.63
C ASN A 45 -2.25 10.89 6.30
N CYS A 46 -3.27 10.03 6.21
CA CYS A 46 -4.60 10.40 5.73
C CYS A 46 -5.69 10.31 6.81
N GLY A 47 -5.47 9.53 7.87
CA GLY A 47 -6.49 9.16 8.87
C GLY A 47 -7.53 8.14 8.37
N GLY A 48 -7.45 7.69 7.12
CA GLY A 48 -8.38 6.72 6.54
C GLY A 48 -8.04 5.26 6.84
N GLU A 49 -8.95 4.34 6.54
CA GLU A 49 -8.72 2.90 6.69
C GLU A 49 -7.78 2.38 5.60
N LEU A 50 -6.87 1.49 6.00
CA LEU A 50 -5.94 0.77 5.14
C LEU A 50 -6.56 -0.57 4.76
N VAL A 51 -6.95 -0.69 3.50
CA VAL A 51 -7.52 -1.92 2.95
C VAL A 51 -6.47 -2.66 2.14
N ARG A 52 -6.56 -3.99 2.03
CA ARG A 52 -5.64 -4.74 1.16
C ARG A 52 -5.83 -4.29 -0.28
N ARG A 53 -4.72 -4.11 -1.00
CA ARG A 53 -4.73 -3.71 -2.40
C ARG A 53 -5.56 -4.74 -3.19
N PRO A 54 -6.67 -4.35 -3.83
CA PRO A 54 -7.43 -5.26 -4.65
C PRO A 54 -6.54 -5.75 -5.80
N ARG A 55 -6.56 -7.06 -6.05
CA ARG A 55 -5.89 -7.62 -7.24
C ARG A 55 -6.54 -6.99 -8.47
N PRO A 56 -5.77 -6.50 -9.45
CA PRO A 56 -6.37 -6.07 -10.70
C PRO A 56 -7.15 -7.26 -11.26
N ALA A 57 -8.47 -7.10 -11.36
CA ALA A 57 -9.28 -8.07 -12.09
C ALA A 57 -8.76 -8.07 -13.54
N PRO A 58 -8.63 -9.24 -14.19
CA PRO A 58 -8.36 -9.27 -15.62
C PRO A 58 -9.58 -8.75 -16.36
N GLY A 59 -9.73 -7.43 -16.51
CA GLY A 59 -10.91 -6.85 -17.14
C GLY A 59 -11.21 -5.39 -16.84
N ASP A 60 -10.23 -4.50 -16.78
CA ASP A 60 -10.45 -3.09 -17.13
C ASP A 60 -9.51 -2.77 -18.31
N ALA A 61 -10.10 -2.23 -19.36
CA ALA A 61 -9.74 -2.32 -20.78
C ALA A 61 -8.36 -1.79 -21.20
#